data_AF-A0A965EKC3-F1
#
_entry.id   AF-A0A965EKC3-F1
#
_cell.length_a   1.000
_cell.length_b   1.000
_cell.length_c   1.000
_cell.angle_alpha   90.00
_cell.angle_beta   90.00
_cell.angle_gamma   90.00
#
_symmetry.space_group_name_H-M   'P 1'
#
loop_
_entity.id
_entity.type
_entity.pdbx_description
1 polymer ?
#
loop_
_entity_poly.entity_id
_entity_poly.type
_entity_poly.pdbx_seq_one_letter_code
_entity_poly.pdbx_strand_id
1 'polypeptide(L)'
;ANAKGSYGPYCRALERICAEESFHLKYGHHCVIYLASGTDKQRQMFQEALNRWWAPMMHFFGPSDKISAHTEVLMKWKVKMSTNDDQRNQFLDMYVPKIWELGFTIPDPKLKKNTETNKWEYTEPDWEEFKRVINGDGPCNKERLEVRRVAEERGRWVREALKTPSLRYVTPLA
;
A
#
# COMPACT_ATOMS: atom_id res chain seq x y z
N ALA A 1 -5.26 -4.48 -13.58
CA ALA A 1 -4.03 -4.07 -14.28
C ALA A 1 -2.78 -4.69 -13.64
N ASN A 2 -2.71 -4.75 -12.30
CA ASN A 2 -1.49 -5.07 -11.56
C ASN A 2 -1.10 -6.56 -11.52
N ALA A 3 -1.89 -7.45 -12.09
CA ALA A 3 -1.62 -8.90 -12.12
C ALA A 3 -1.06 -9.41 -13.46
N LYS A 4 -0.69 -8.49 -14.37
CA LYS A 4 -0.09 -8.83 -15.66
C LYS A 4 1.43 -8.72 -15.60
N GLY A 5 2.12 -9.60 -16.32
CA GLY A 5 3.57 -9.58 -16.44
C GLY A 5 4.11 -10.78 -17.20
N SER A 6 5.44 -10.90 -17.25
CA SER A 6 6.15 -11.97 -17.97
C SER A 6 6.23 -13.29 -17.20
N TYR A 7 6.12 -13.28 -15.87
CA TYR A 7 6.26 -14.47 -15.04
C TYR A 7 4.90 -15.02 -14.56
N GLY A 8 4.48 -16.11 -15.18
CA GLY A 8 3.15 -16.71 -15.00
C GLY A 8 2.75 -17.06 -13.55
N PRO A 9 3.61 -17.70 -12.74
CA PRO A 9 3.28 -18.00 -11.34
C PRO A 9 2.95 -16.76 -10.52
N TYR A 10 3.72 -15.68 -10.68
CA TYR A 10 3.47 -14.42 -10.00
C TYR A 10 2.16 -13.77 -10.45
N CYS A 11 1.89 -13.75 -11.76
CA CYS A 11 0.65 -13.20 -12.31
C CYS A 11 -0.60 -13.92 -11.78
N ARG A 12 -0.61 -15.26 -11.80
CA ARG A 12 -1.75 -16.05 -11.30
C ARG A 12 -1.98 -15.89 -9.80
N ALA A 13 -0.92 -15.73 -9.01
CA ALA A 13 -1.04 -15.44 -7.59
C ALA A 13 -1.66 -14.05 -7.37
N LEU A 14 -1.17 -13.03 -8.09
CA LEU A 14 -1.71 -11.68 -8.02
C LEU A 14 -3.15 -11.57 -8.49
N GLU A 15 -3.58 -12.34 -9.50
CA GLU A 15 -4.98 -12.35 -9.93
C GLU A 15 -5.93 -12.74 -8.79
N ARG A 16 -5.57 -13.78 -8.02
CA ARG A 16 -6.33 -14.23 -6.86
C ARG A 16 -6.28 -13.19 -5.73
N ILE A 17 -5.08 -12.71 -5.39
CA ILE A 17 -4.90 -11.69 -4.34
C ILE A 17 -5.70 -10.43 -4.68
N CYS A 18 -5.63 -9.91 -5.91
CA CYS A 18 -6.37 -8.72 -6.31
C CYS A 18 -7.89 -8.92 -6.23
N ALA A 19 -8.40 -10.12 -6.52
CA ALA A 19 -9.82 -10.41 -6.37
C ALA A 19 -10.26 -10.31 -4.89
N GLU A 20 -9.51 -10.93 -3.98
CA GLU A 20 -9.79 -10.90 -2.55
C GLU A 20 -9.61 -9.49 -1.94
N GLU A 21 -8.48 -8.83 -2.25
CA GLU A 21 -8.16 -7.49 -1.75
C GLU A 21 -9.15 -6.42 -2.23
N SER A 22 -9.78 -6.61 -3.39
CA SER A 22 -10.80 -5.67 -3.88
C SER A 22 -11.99 -5.56 -2.91
N PHE A 23 -12.34 -6.64 -2.22
CA PHE A 23 -13.39 -6.65 -1.21
C PHE A 23 -12.97 -5.82 0.01
N HIS A 24 -11.75 -6.04 0.53
CA HIS A 24 -11.21 -5.29 1.65
C HIS A 24 -11.08 -3.80 1.35
N LEU A 25 -10.65 -3.44 0.13
CA LEU A 25 -10.58 -2.07 -0.33
C LEU A 25 -11.98 -1.42 -0.36
N LYS A 26 -12.99 -2.14 -0.86
CA LYS A 26 -14.37 -1.64 -0.89
C LYS A 26 -14.96 -1.46 0.51
N TYR A 27 -14.67 -2.38 1.43
CA TYR A 27 -15.05 -2.26 2.83
C TYR A 27 -14.41 -1.03 3.48
N GLY A 28 -13.08 -0.86 3.35
CA GLY A 28 -12.37 0.31 3.86
C GLY A 28 -12.92 1.62 3.29
N HIS A 29 -13.25 1.64 1.99
CA HIS A 29 -13.92 2.79 1.37
C HIS A 29 -15.28 3.08 2.02
N HIS A 30 -16.11 2.07 2.30
CA HIS A 30 -17.39 2.30 3.00
C HIS A 30 -17.20 2.87 4.41
N CYS A 31 -16.20 2.38 5.16
CA CYS A 31 -15.88 2.95 6.48
C CYS A 31 -15.48 4.43 6.38
N VAL A 32 -14.66 4.78 5.38
CA VAL A 32 -14.25 6.18 5.16
C VAL A 32 -15.43 7.04 4.76
N ILE A 33 -16.29 6.58 3.84
CA ILE A 33 -17.51 7.31 3.45
C ILE A 33 -18.42 7.56 4.65
N TYR A 34 -18.60 6.56 5.52
CA TYR A 34 -19.38 6.71 6.74
C TYR A 34 -18.84 7.82 7.66
N LEU A 35 -17.51 7.93 7.81
CA LEU A 35 -16.90 9.03 8.57
C LEU A 35 -17.05 10.37 7.84
N ALA A 36 -16.83 10.38 6.54
CA ALA A 36 -16.86 11.57 5.69
C ALA A 36 -18.26 12.21 5.60
N SER A 37 -19.33 11.41 5.65
CA SER A 37 -20.72 11.88 5.65
C SER A 37 -21.35 11.97 7.04
N GLY A 38 -20.57 11.71 8.09
CA GLY A 38 -21.03 11.72 9.48
C GLY A 38 -20.97 13.11 10.13
N THR A 39 -20.86 13.08 11.46
CA THR A 39 -20.70 14.26 12.32
C THR A 39 -19.40 15.02 12.05
N ASP A 40 -19.34 16.29 12.48
CA ASP A 40 -18.12 17.11 12.36
C ASP A 40 -16.89 16.44 12.97
N LYS A 41 -17.06 15.76 14.12
CA LYS A 41 -15.99 14.98 14.75
C LYS A 41 -15.49 13.84 13.86
N GLN A 42 -16.40 13.13 13.19
CA GLN A 42 -16.04 12.03 12.29
C GLN A 42 -15.35 12.55 11.02
N ARG A 43 -15.83 13.66 10.47
CA ARG A 43 -15.17 14.35 9.36
C ARG A 43 -13.76 14.79 9.75
N GLN A 44 -13.60 15.40 10.92
CA GLN A 44 -12.28 15.80 11.42
C GLN A 44 -11.33 14.61 11.57
N MET A 45 -11.80 13.49 12.13
CA MET A 45 -11.00 12.26 12.24
C MET A 45 -10.50 11.77 10.87
N PHE A 46 -11.34 11.85 9.84
CA PHE A 46 -10.92 11.49 8.48
C PHE A 46 -9.91 12.49 7.91
N GLN A 47 -10.12 13.80 8.08
CA GLN A 47 -9.17 14.82 7.63
C GLN A 47 -7.80 14.66 8.31
N GLU A 48 -7.76 14.38 9.62
CA GLU A 48 -6.53 14.12 10.36
C GLU A 48 -5.82 12.86 9.85
N ALA A 49 -6.57 11.83 9.47
CA ALA A 49 -6.00 10.64 8.83
C ALA A 49 -5.43 10.96 7.45
N LEU A 50 -6.15 11.69 6.59
CA LEU A 50 -5.65 12.15 5.29
C LEU A 50 -4.34 12.93 5.44
N ASN A 51 -4.29 13.87 6.40
CA ASN A 51 -3.12 14.69 6.66
C ASN A 51 -1.88 13.86 7.00
N ARG A 52 -2.03 12.84 7.85
CA ARG A 52 -0.92 11.97 8.27
C ARG A 52 -0.50 10.97 7.20
N TRP A 53 -1.46 10.45 6.44
CA TRP A 53 -1.20 9.38 5.48
C TRP A 53 -0.76 9.85 4.10
N TRP A 54 -0.93 11.14 3.77
CA TRP A 54 -0.57 11.66 2.46
C TRP A 54 0.89 11.40 2.07
N ALA A 55 1.86 11.81 2.88
CA ALA A 55 3.28 11.61 2.57
C ALA A 55 3.65 10.11 2.40
N PRO A 56 3.27 9.20 3.32
CA PRO A 56 3.44 7.76 3.11
C PRO A 56 2.78 7.23 1.83
N MET A 57 1.60 7.73 1.45
CA MET A 57 0.92 7.32 0.21
C MET A 57 1.70 7.76 -1.04
N MET A 58 2.34 8.92 -1.00
CA MET A 58 3.19 9.39 -2.11
C MET A 58 4.47 8.56 -2.26
N HIS A 59 4.98 8.00 -1.16
CA HIS A 59 6.10 7.05 -1.14
C HIS A 59 5.73 5.62 -1.56
N PHE A 60 4.46 5.22 -1.45
CA PHE A 60 4.01 3.84 -1.59
C PHE A 60 4.37 3.17 -2.93
N PHE A 61 4.31 3.94 -4.02
CA PHE A 61 4.61 3.44 -5.37
C PHE A 61 6.10 3.31 -5.65
N GLY A 62 6.96 3.65 -4.68
CA GLY A 62 8.40 3.71 -4.84
C GLY A 62 8.89 5.09 -5.29
N PRO A 63 10.22 5.21 -5.49
CA PRO A 63 10.86 6.49 -5.81
C PRO A 63 10.44 7.00 -7.20
N SER A 64 10.68 8.29 -7.48
CA SER A 64 10.49 8.82 -8.83
C SER A 64 11.24 8.02 -9.88
N ASP A 65 10.70 7.95 -11.09
CA ASP A 65 11.35 7.29 -12.22
C ASP A 65 12.75 7.86 -12.51
N LYS A 66 13.00 9.13 -12.14
CA LYS A 66 14.32 9.79 -12.25
C LYS A 66 15.42 9.15 -11.40
N ILE A 67 15.05 8.51 -10.28
CA ILE A 67 15.99 7.96 -9.30
C ILE A 67 15.75 6.46 -9.03
N SER A 68 14.85 5.82 -9.79
CA SER A 68 14.54 4.40 -9.66
C SER A 68 15.54 3.54 -10.42
N ALA A 69 16.47 2.91 -9.71
CA ALA A 69 17.53 2.08 -10.29
C ALA A 69 17.04 0.83 -11.05
N HIS A 70 15.82 0.36 -10.77
CA HIS A 70 15.31 -0.91 -11.32
C HIS A 70 14.16 -0.74 -12.33
N THR A 71 13.58 0.46 -12.48
CA THR A 71 12.40 0.65 -13.36
C THR A 71 12.69 0.20 -14.79
N GLU A 72 13.82 0.61 -15.38
CA GLU A 72 14.16 0.29 -16.77
C GLU A 72 14.20 -1.23 -17.03
N VAL A 73 14.95 -1.97 -16.22
CA VAL A 73 15.12 -3.42 -16.37
C VAL A 73 13.80 -4.16 -16.14
N LEU A 74 13.06 -3.80 -15.07
CA LEU A 74 11.79 -4.45 -14.74
C LEU A 74 10.71 -4.21 -15.78
N MET A 75 10.70 -3.02 -16.41
CA MET A 75 9.82 -2.70 -17.53
C MET A 75 10.22 -3.49 -18.78
N LYS A 76 11.52 -3.55 -19.11
CA LYS A 76 12.04 -4.31 -20.25
C LYS A 76 11.67 -5.79 -20.16
N TRP A 77 11.79 -6.39 -18.97
CA TRP A 77 11.39 -7.77 -18.72
C TRP A 77 9.90 -7.95 -18.50
N LYS A 78 9.08 -6.89 -18.55
CA LYS A 78 7.64 -6.93 -18.29
C LYS A 78 7.30 -7.56 -16.93
N VAL A 79 8.17 -7.40 -15.94
CA VAL A 79 7.86 -7.70 -14.54
C VAL A 79 7.03 -6.55 -13.96
N LYS A 80 7.32 -5.33 -14.42
CA LYS A 80 6.55 -4.11 -14.18
C LYS A 80 5.91 -3.66 -15.49
N MET A 81 4.63 -3.30 -15.47
CA MET A 81 3.87 -2.94 -16.68
C MET A 81 3.67 -1.43 -16.85
N SER A 82 3.96 -0.64 -15.81
CA SER A 82 3.79 0.81 -15.76
C SER A 82 4.74 1.37 -14.70
N THR A 83 5.28 2.57 -14.90
CA THR A 83 6.35 3.15 -14.07
C THR A 83 5.87 3.54 -12.66
N ASN A 84 6.77 3.95 -11.76
CA ASN A 84 6.34 4.34 -10.40
C ASN A 84 5.47 5.61 -10.47
N ASP A 85 5.90 6.57 -11.29
CA ASP A 85 5.20 7.85 -11.43
C ASP A 85 3.87 7.70 -12.15
N ASP A 86 3.76 6.79 -13.13
CA ASP A 86 2.49 6.45 -13.78
C ASP A 86 1.49 5.81 -12.82
N GLN A 87 1.94 4.86 -11.99
CA GLN A 87 1.08 4.24 -10.96
C GLN A 87 0.60 5.27 -9.93
N ARG A 88 1.49 6.18 -9.50
CA ARG A 88 1.12 7.28 -8.60
C ARG A 88 0.08 8.20 -9.25
N ASN A 89 0.25 8.54 -10.53
CA ASN A 89 -0.71 9.36 -11.26
C ASN A 89 -2.08 8.69 -11.37
N GLN A 90 -2.11 7.39 -11.68
CA GLN A 90 -3.35 6.61 -11.75
C GLN A 90 -4.09 6.58 -10.39
N PHE A 91 -3.34 6.47 -9.29
CA PHE A 91 -3.90 6.56 -7.95
C PHE A 91 -4.53 7.94 -7.69
N LEU A 92 -3.83 9.02 -8.02
CA LEU A 92 -4.34 10.38 -7.85
C LEU A 92 -5.60 10.63 -8.69
N ASP A 93 -5.62 10.17 -9.95
CA ASP A 93 -6.81 10.22 -10.81
C ASP A 93 -8.03 9.56 -10.17
N MET A 94 -7.82 8.45 -9.46
CA MET A 94 -8.90 7.67 -8.87
C MET A 94 -9.48 8.31 -7.60
N TYR A 95 -8.65 8.99 -6.80
CA TYR A 95 -9.02 9.37 -5.43
C TYR A 95 -9.06 10.87 -5.18
N VAL A 96 -8.23 11.69 -5.85
CA VAL A 96 -8.24 13.14 -5.62
C VAL A 96 -9.62 13.76 -5.91
N PRO A 97 -10.29 13.47 -7.06
CA PRO A 97 -11.63 14.01 -7.32
C PRO A 97 -12.65 13.60 -6.25
N LYS A 98 -12.59 12.34 -5.76
CA LYS A 98 -13.52 11.83 -4.74
C LYS A 98 -13.33 12.51 -3.38
N ILE A 99 -12.07 12.77 -3.00
CA ILE A 99 -11.75 13.47 -1.75
C ILE A 99 -12.28 14.91 -1.80
N TRP A 100 -12.07 15.59 -2.93
CA TRP A 100 -12.58 16.95 -3.13
C TRP A 100 -14.11 17.01 -3.21
N GLU A 101 -14.76 16.05 -3.87
CA GLU A 101 -16.22 15.96 -3.93
C GLU A 101 -16.86 15.82 -2.53
N LEU A 102 -16.18 15.14 -1.61
CA LEU A 102 -16.60 15.01 -0.21
C LEU A 102 -16.30 16.25 0.66
N GLY A 103 -15.64 17.27 0.08
CA GLY A 103 -15.29 18.51 0.76
C GLY A 103 -14.10 18.41 1.71
N PHE A 104 -13.19 17.47 1.47
CA PHE A 104 -11.93 17.35 2.22
C PHE A 104 -10.78 18.04 1.50
N THR A 105 -9.78 18.46 2.26
CA THR A 105 -8.55 19.03 1.71
C THR A 105 -7.46 17.96 1.65
N ILE A 106 -6.53 18.14 0.71
CA ILE A 106 -5.33 17.31 0.61
C ILE A 106 -4.16 18.20 1.03
N PRO A 107 -3.24 17.74 1.91
CA PRO A 107 -2.13 18.54 2.42
C PRO A 107 -1.01 18.67 1.38
N ASP A 108 -1.34 19.14 0.18
CA ASP A 108 -0.40 19.37 -0.92
C ASP A 108 -0.80 20.64 -1.71
N PRO A 109 -0.16 21.79 -1.42
CA PRO A 109 -0.47 23.05 -2.09
C PRO A 109 -0.16 23.07 -3.59
N LYS A 110 0.69 22.15 -4.08
CA LYS A 110 1.06 22.04 -5.50
C LYS A 110 0.17 21.07 -6.26
N LEU A 111 -0.74 20.36 -5.58
CA LEU A 111 -1.58 19.35 -6.19
C LEU A 111 -2.58 19.99 -7.18
N LYS A 112 -2.40 19.70 -8.46
CA LYS A 112 -3.34 20.09 -9.51
C LYS A 112 -3.24 19.16 -10.71
N LYS A 113 -4.35 19.03 -11.46
CA LYS A 113 -4.35 18.27 -12.70
C LYS A 113 -3.95 19.16 -13.87
N ASN A 114 -2.89 18.81 -14.58
CA ASN A 114 -2.48 19.48 -15.80
C ASN A 114 -3.38 19.02 -16.95
N THR A 115 -4.16 19.93 -17.54
CA THR A 115 -5.17 19.63 -18.57
C THR A 115 -4.58 19.26 -19.92
N GLU A 116 -3.36 19.70 -20.22
CA GLU A 116 -2.69 19.41 -21.50
C GLU A 116 -2.09 18.01 -21.52
N THR A 117 -1.45 17.61 -20.41
CA THR A 117 -0.77 16.32 -20.28
C THR A 117 -1.64 15.24 -19.64
N ASN A 118 -2.78 15.63 -19.06
CA ASN A 118 -3.65 14.79 -18.23
C ASN A 118 -2.89 14.13 -17.06
N LYS A 119 -1.82 14.76 -16.57
CA LYS A 119 -1.03 14.30 -15.42
C LYS A 119 -1.23 15.20 -14.21
N TRP A 120 -1.16 14.61 -13.02
CA TRP A 120 -1.10 15.35 -11.76
C TRP A 120 0.28 15.94 -11.53
N GLU A 121 0.31 17.24 -11.24
CA GLU A 121 1.42 17.95 -10.62
C GLU A 121 1.17 17.94 -9.10
N TYR A 122 2.21 17.71 -8.30
CA TYR A 122 2.13 17.58 -6.85
C TYR A 122 3.47 17.96 -6.21
N THR A 123 3.50 18.12 -4.89
CA THR A 123 4.75 18.40 -4.17
C THR A 123 5.68 17.19 -4.23
N GLU A 124 6.95 17.44 -4.60
CA GLU A 124 7.96 16.38 -4.66
C GLU A 124 8.09 15.70 -3.28
N PRO A 125 7.93 14.36 -3.20
CA PRO A 125 8.06 13.64 -1.94
C PRO A 125 9.47 13.75 -1.33
N ASP A 126 9.57 13.65 0.00
CA ASP A 126 10.86 13.59 0.69
C ASP A 126 11.51 12.21 0.48
N TRP A 127 12.32 12.10 -0.56
CA TRP A 127 13.02 10.86 -0.89
C TRP A 127 14.09 10.46 0.15
N GLU A 128 14.56 11.38 0.99
CA GLU A 128 15.45 11.03 2.10
C GLU A 128 14.67 10.41 3.25
N GLU A 129 13.46 10.89 3.56
CA GLU A 129 12.54 10.19 4.45
C GLU A 129 12.20 8.80 3.93
N PHE A 130 11.84 8.68 2.65
CA PHE A 130 11.62 7.38 2.01
C PHE A 130 12.78 6.42 2.25
N LYS A 131 14.03 6.85 1.99
CA LYS A 131 15.24 6.04 2.19
C LYS A 131 15.43 5.65 3.66
N ARG A 132 15.22 6.57 4.62
CA ARG A 132 15.32 6.25 6.05
C ARG A 132 14.32 5.16 6.44
N VAL A 133 13.05 5.31 6.03
CA VAL A 133 11.98 4.36 6.37
C VAL A 133 12.23 2.98 5.78
N ILE A 134 12.62 2.85 4.52
CA ILE A 134 12.87 1.52 3.91
C ILE A 134 14.11 0.84 4.48
N ASN A 135 15.08 1.61 5.00
CA ASN A 135 16.29 1.10 5.64
C ASN A 135 16.11 0.79 7.14
N GLY A 136 14.88 0.89 7.66
CA GLY A 136 14.57 0.48 9.02
C GLY A 136 14.52 1.60 10.07
N ASP A 137 14.68 2.86 9.65
CA ASP A 137 14.66 4.04 10.52
C ASP A 137 13.40 4.88 10.31
N GLY A 138 12.24 4.22 10.36
CA GLY A 138 10.93 4.86 10.30
C GLY A 138 10.13 4.64 11.59
N PRO A 139 8.92 5.23 11.67
CA PRO A 139 8.21 5.42 12.94
C PRO A 139 7.79 4.12 13.65
N CYS A 140 7.72 3.01 12.92
CA CYS A 140 7.27 1.72 13.46
C CYS A 140 8.17 0.55 13.07
N ASN A 141 9.32 0.78 12.43
CA ASN A 141 10.11 -0.31 11.83
C ASN A 141 10.59 -1.31 12.90
N LYS A 142 11.10 -0.80 14.02
CA LYS A 142 11.58 -1.60 15.14
C LYS A 142 10.45 -2.45 15.75
N GLU A 143 9.30 -1.83 16.01
CA GLU A 143 8.11 -2.48 16.57
C GLU A 143 7.56 -3.55 15.63
N ARG A 144 7.51 -3.26 14.31
CA ARG A 144 7.01 -4.22 13.31
C ARG A 144 7.91 -5.44 13.18
N LEU A 145 9.23 -5.25 13.17
CA LEU A 145 10.20 -6.36 13.16
C LEU A 145 10.14 -7.16 14.45
N GLU A 146 10.01 -6.49 15.60
CA GLU A 146 9.92 -7.16 16.90
C GLU A 146 8.69 -8.05 17.00
N VAL A 147 7.52 -7.60 16.54
CA VAL A 147 6.31 -8.44 16.49
C VAL A 147 6.55 -9.72 15.68
N ARG A 148 7.29 -9.65 14.56
CA ARG A 148 7.63 -10.84 13.76
C ARG A 148 8.63 -11.75 14.46
N ARG A 149 9.66 -11.19 15.09
CA ARG A 149 10.64 -11.96 15.89
C ARG A 149 9.97 -12.69 17.04
N VAL A 150 9.14 -11.99 17.82
CA VAL A 150 8.41 -12.57 18.95
C VAL A 150 7.50 -13.70 18.50
N ALA A 151 6.75 -13.52 17.39
CA ALA A 151 5.90 -14.58 16.84
C ALA A 151 6.72 -15.79 16.39
N GLU A 152 7.86 -15.57 15.74
CA GLU A 152 8.76 -16.63 15.32
C GLU A 152 9.34 -17.37 16.52
N GLU A 153 9.93 -16.67 17.48
CA GLU A 153 10.59 -17.25 18.64
C GLU A 153 9.60 -18.00 19.54
N ARG A 154 8.49 -17.36 19.93
CA ARG A 154 7.49 -17.98 20.80
C ARG A 154 6.74 -19.12 20.12
N GLY A 155 6.55 -19.05 18.79
CA GLY A 155 5.94 -20.10 17.99
C GLY A 155 6.87 -21.26 17.65
N ARG A 156 8.17 -21.17 17.98
CA ARG A 156 9.18 -22.16 17.57
C ARG A 156 8.81 -23.58 17.99
N TRP A 157 8.42 -23.76 19.25
CA TRP A 157 8.09 -25.08 19.76
C TRP A 157 6.92 -25.73 19.00
N VAL A 158 5.93 -24.94 18.55
CA VAL A 158 4.81 -25.44 17.74
C VAL A 158 5.32 -25.93 16.39
N ARG A 159 6.19 -25.14 15.73
CA ARG A 159 6.77 -25.53 14.45
C ARG A 159 7.60 -26.80 14.57
N GLU A 160 8.38 -26.94 15.64
CA GLU A 160 9.16 -28.16 15.89
C GLU A 160 8.27 -29.37 16.24
N ALA A 161 7.20 -29.16 17.01
CA ALA A 161 6.20 -30.20 17.25
C ALA A 161 5.60 -30.70 15.93
N LEU A 162 5.11 -29.81 15.07
CA LEU A 162 4.49 -30.17 13.78
C LEU A 162 5.44 -30.83 12.78
N LYS A 163 6.76 -30.57 12.87
CA LYS A 163 7.77 -31.25 12.04
C LYS A 163 8.03 -32.69 12.46
N THR A 164 7.59 -33.09 13.65
CA THR A 164 7.91 -34.41 14.20
C THR A 164 6.98 -35.47 13.57
N PRO A 165 7.50 -36.41 12.75
CA PRO A 165 6.67 -37.34 11.98
C PRO A 165 5.89 -38.36 12.83
N SER A 166 6.26 -38.52 14.11
CA SER A 166 5.67 -39.51 15.02
C SER A 166 4.38 -39.03 15.71
N LEU A 167 3.97 -37.77 15.52
CA LEU A 167 2.68 -37.30 16.02
C LEU A 167 1.56 -37.91 15.19
N ARG A 168 0.88 -38.93 15.74
CA ARG A 168 -0.41 -39.37 15.22
C ARG A 168 -1.40 -38.21 15.34
N TYR A 169 -1.99 -37.81 14.22
CA TYR A 169 -3.15 -36.93 14.22
C TYR A 169 -4.26 -37.60 15.02
N VAL A 170 -4.55 -37.09 16.22
CA VAL A 170 -5.68 -37.53 17.03
C VAL A 170 -6.81 -36.56 16.73
N THR A 171 -7.83 -37.02 16.01
CA THR A 171 -9.03 -36.23 15.76
C THR A 171 -9.63 -35.84 17.13
N PRO A 172 -9.92 -34.55 17.38
CA PRO A 172 -10.64 -34.17 18.59
C PRO A 172 -11.99 -34.91 18.61
N LEU A 173 -12.33 -35.57 19.71
CA LEU A 173 -13.70 -36.03 19.93
C LEU A 173 -14.58 -34.78 20.00
N ALA A 174 -15.47 -34.66 19.01
CA ALA A 174 -16.54 -33.67 18.97
C ALA A 174 -17.55 -33.94 20.10
#